data_AF-A0A971RPM2-F1
#
_entry.id   AF-A0A971RPM2-F1
#
_cell.length_a   1.000
_cell.length_b   1.000
_cell.length_c   1.000
_cell.angle_alpha   90.00
_cell.angle_beta   90.00
_cell.angle_gamma   90.00
#
_symmetry.space_group_name_H-M   'P 1'
#
loop_
_entity.id
_entity.type
_entity.pdbx_description
1 polymer ?
#
loop_
_entity_poly.entity_id
_entity_poly.type
_entity_poly.pdbx_seq_one_letter_code
_entity_poly.pdbx_strand_id
1 'polypeptide(L)'
;MLLTNNSSSYDEAINKLNRALNQGSGLNKLAEMIEAQGGDRSIIDDCSLFPQPCCTIELTSDQDGFLSEIMTADVGRAFVAAGGGRLRKNDQIDYSAGFILDVRLGSRVRKGDRLAKVQAADQNKAKQAKAMLRDALIISSQKTEAKPVIIDRIGIDQ
;
A
#
# COMPACT_ATOMS: atom_id res chain seq x y z
N MET A 1 23.92 2.93 -2.90
CA MET A 1 24.64 4.20 -2.69
C MET A 1 25.92 3.96 -1.91
N LEU A 2 25.87 3.51 -0.66
CA LEU A 2 27.07 3.21 0.13
C LEU A 2 27.85 2.00 -0.40
N LEU A 3 27.22 0.83 -0.52
CA LEU A 3 27.86 -0.40 -1.03
C LEU A 3 28.36 -0.29 -2.47
N THR A 4 27.84 0.66 -3.24
CA THR A 4 28.23 0.91 -4.63
C THR A 4 29.20 2.08 -4.77
N ASN A 5 29.77 2.57 -3.65
CA ASN A 5 30.69 3.71 -3.57
C ASN A 5 30.20 5.00 -4.25
N ASN A 6 28.87 5.17 -4.35
CA ASN A 6 28.23 6.37 -4.92
C ASN A 6 27.95 7.44 -3.86
N SER A 7 28.15 7.12 -2.59
CA SER A 7 28.09 8.03 -1.43
C SER A 7 29.09 7.54 -0.39
N SER A 8 29.78 8.47 0.27
CA SER A 8 30.79 8.19 1.28
C SER A 8 30.21 8.07 2.69
N SER A 9 28.97 8.53 2.91
CA SER A 9 28.27 8.40 4.19
C SER A 9 26.77 8.20 4.03
N TYR A 10 26.13 7.73 5.10
CA TYR A 10 24.68 7.58 5.15
C TYR A 10 23.95 8.91 4.95
N ASP A 11 24.41 9.97 5.60
CA ASP A 11 23.80 11.30 5.49
C ASP A 11 23.93 11.86 4.06
N GLU A 12 25.08 11.65 3.42
CA GLU A 12 25.26 12.04 2.02
C GLU A 12 24.31 11.26 1.10
N ALA A 13 24.15 9.96 1.33
CA ALA A 13 23.21 9.12 0.57
C ALA A 13 21.77 9.60 0.75
N ILE A 14 21.33 9.85 1.98
CA ILE A 14 19.98 10.38 2.27
C ILE A 14 19.77 11.74 1.62
N ASN A 15 20.74 12.64 1.69
CA ASN A 15 20.64 13.95 1.06
C ASN A 15 20.52 13.84 -0.47
N LYS A 16 21.30 12.96 -1.11
CA LYS A 16 21.19 12.67 -2.55
C LYS A 16 19.82 12.11 -2.91
N LEU A 17 19.29 11.16 -2.14
CA LEU A 17 17.95 10.58 -2.35
C LEU A 17 16.84 11.63 -2.20
N ASN A 18 16.88 12.42 -1.12
CA ASN A 18 15.90 13.49 -0.89
C ASN A 18 15.93 14.53 -2.00
N ARG A 19 17.12 14.90 -2.49
CA ARG A 19 17.24 15.81 -3.64
C ARG A 19 16.61 15.21 -4.89
N ALA A 20 16.84 13.93 -5.18
CA ALA A 20 16.26 13.26 -6.34
C ALA A 20 14.73 13.16 -6.27
N LEU A 21 14.18 12.93 -5.07
CA LEU A 21 12.74 12.95 -4.81
C LEU A 21 12.16 14.35 -5.04
N ASN A 22 12.75 15.38 -4.42
CA ASN A 22 12.24 16.75 -4.46
C ASN A 22 12.36 17.40 -5.85
N GLN A 23 13.36 17.00 -6.65
CA GLN A 23 13.57 17.53 -8.00
C GLN A 23 12.89 16.69 -9.09
N GLY A 24 12.19 15.61 -8.72
CA GLY A 24 11.47 14.75 -9.65
C GLY A 24 12.35 13.86 -10.53
N SER A 25 13.67 13.85 -10.34
CA SER A 25 14.58 13.05 -11.17
C SER A 25 14.34 11.54 -11.02
N GLY A 26 13.89 11.09 -9.84
CA GLY A 26 13.45 9.71 -9.64
C GLY A 26 12.22 9.34 -10.48
N LEU A 27 11.23 10.25 -10.53
CA LEU A 27 10.00 10.06 -11.32
C LEU A 27 10.30 10.05 -12.83
N ASN A 28 11.15 10.97 -13.30
CA ASN A 28 11.59 11.01 -14.69
C ASN A 28 12.31 9.72 -15.09
N LYS A 29 13.16 9.19 -14.20
CA LYS A 29 13.86 7.93 -14.49
C LYS A 29 12.91 6.73 -14.53
N LEU A 30 11.88 6.73 -13.69
CA LEU A 30 10.80 5.74 -13.76
C LEU A 30 10.06 5.83 -15.11
N ALA A 31 9.76 7.03 -15.59
CA ALA A 31 9.12 7.22 -16.91
C ALA A 31 9.96 6.66 -18.06
N GLU A 32 11.28 6.93 -18.07
CA GLU A 32 12.21 6.33 -19.04
C GLU A 32 12.20 4.79 -18.98
N MET A 33 12.15 4.22 -17.77
CA MET A 33 12.12 2.77 -17.58
C MET A 33 10.81 2.13 -18.08
N ILE A 34 9.68 2.82 -17.89
CA ILE A 34 8.37 2.39 -18.39
C ILE A 34 8.39 2.37 -19.93
N GLU A 35 8.84 3.46 -20.56
CA GLU A 35 8.94 3.60 -22.01
C GLU A 35 9.89 2.56 -22.62
N ALA A 36 11.04 2.32 -21.98
CA ALA A 36 12.01 1.31 -22.44
C ALA A 36 11.46 -0.13 -22.42
N GLN A 37 10.40 -0.40 -21.65
CA GLN A 37 9.73 -1.71 -21.59
C GLN A 37 8.42 -1.72 -22.42
N GLY A 38 8.16 -0.68 -23.21
CA GLY A 38 6.98 -0.57 -24.08
C GLY A 38 5.71 -0.11 -23.35
N GLY A 39 5.83 0.42 -22.14
CA GLY A 39 4.72 1.03 -21.41
C GLY A 39 4.46 2.48 -21.82
N ASP A 40 3.28 2.99 -21.45
CA ASP A 40 2.92 4.39 -21.64
C ASP A 40 3.54 5.26 -20.54
N ARG A 41 4.45 6.17 -20.90
CA ARG A 41 5.09 7.08 -19.94
C ARG A 41 4.12 8.08 -19.32
N SER A 42 3.00 8.41 -19.97
CA SER A 42 2.11 9.47 -19.50
C SER A 42 1.43 9.14 -18.16
N ILE A 43 1.43 7.86 -17.74
CA ILE A 43 0.92 7.41 -16.44
C ILE A 43 1.63 8.05 -15.24
N ILE A 44 2.84 8.59 -15.42
CA ILE A 44 3.56 9.28 -14.34
C ILE A 44 2.97 10.65 -14.03
N ASP A 45 2.28 11.27 -15.01
CA ASP A 45 1.62 12.56 -14.88
C ASP A 45 0.11 12.41 -14.64
N ASP A 46 -0.50 11.34 -15.16
CA ASP A 46 -1.92 11.04 -15.01
C ASP A 46 -2.18 9.58 -14.61
N CYS A 47 -2.36 9.35 -13.30
CA CYS A 47 -2.71 8.03 -12.78
C CYS A 47 -4.14 7.56 -13.15
N SER A 48 -4.99 8.41 -13.75
CA SER A 48 -6.32 7.97 -14.20
C SER A 48 -6.25 6.99 -15.37
N LEU A 49 -5.12 6.95 -16.08
CA LEU A 49 -4.82 6.04 -17.18
C LEU A 49 -4.66 4.57 -16.72
N PHE A 50 -4.46 4.33 -15.42
CA PHE A 50 -4.49 2.97 -14.90
C PHE A 50 -5.91 2.36 -14.97
N PRO A 51 -6.04 1.03 -15.02
CA PRO A 51 -7.33 0.36 -14.88
C PRO A 51 -8.08 0.84 -13.63
N GLN A 52 -9.25 1.44 -13.84
CA GLN A 52 -10.09 1.95 -12.77
C GLN A 52 -11.08 0.88 -12.31
N PRO A 53 -11.39 0.80 -11.00
CA PRO A 53 -12.30 -0.22 -10.50
C PRO A 53 -13.73 0.08 -10.88
N CYS A 54 -14.48 -0.95 -11.26
CA CYS A 54 -15.91 -0.82 -11.55
C CYS A 54 -16.74 -0.49 -10.30
N CYS A 55 -16.27 -0.89 -9.12
CA CYS A 55 -16.92 -0.56 -7.86
C CYS A 55 -15.92 -0.20 -6.76
N THR A 56 -16.31 0.74 -5.92
CA THR A 56 -15.60 1.11 -4.70
C THR A 56 -16.60 1.16 -3.56
N ILE A 57 -16.35 0.43 -2.48
CA ILE A 57 -17.19 0.46 -1.28
C ILE A 57 -16.38 0.82 -0.04
N GLU A 58 -17.00 1.53 0.90
CA GLU A 58 -16.33 1.97 2.12
C GLU A 58 -16.44 0.91 3.23
N LEU A 59 -15.34 0.66 3.92
CA LEU A 59 -15.30 -0.03 5.21
C LEU A 59 -15.21 1.03 6.31
N THR A 60 -16.23 1.07 7.17
CA THR A 60 -16.30 1.97 8.31
C THR A 60 -16.14 1.22 9.62
N SER A 61 -15.63 1.91 10.65
CA SER A 61 -15.57 1.40 12.00
C SER A 61 -16.97 1.20 12.58
N ASP A 62 -17.18 0.11 13.30
CA ASP A 62 -18.41 -0.18 14.04
C ASP A 62 -18.35 0.26 15.52
N GLN A 63 -17.15 0.64 15.99
CA GLN A 63 -16.89 1.04 17.36
C GLN A 63 -15.85 2.16 17.47
N ASP A 64 -15.76 2.76 18.65
CA ASP A 64 -14.70 3.70 19.02
C ASP A 64 -13.46 2.95 19.51
N GLY A 65 -12.27 3.47 19.24
CA GLY A 65 -11.03 2.88 19.75
C GLY A 65 -9.79 3.32 19.00
N PHE A 66 -8.81 2.43 18.95
CA PHE A 66 -7.56 2.58 18.22
C PHE A 66 -7.35 1.34 17.34
N LEU A 67 -6.88 1.54 16.10
CA LEU A 67 -6.44 0.42 15.27
C LEU A 67 -5.20 -0.20 15.91
N SER A 68 -5.38 -1.34 16.58
CA SER A 68 -4.35 -1.94 17.42
C SER A 68 -3.52 -2.97 16.70
N GLU A 69 -4.12 -3.68 15.73
CA GLU A 69 -3.46 -4.72 14.92
C GLU A 69 -4.03 -4.76 13.50
N ILE A 70 -3.19 -5.19 12.56
CA ILE A 70 -3.59 -5.46 11.18
C ILE A 70 -3.08 -6.87 10.86
N MET A 71 -4.00 -7.82 10.67
CA MET A 71 -3.69 -9.20 10.27
C MET A 71 -3.31 -9.22 8.79
N THR A 72 -2.05 -8.89 8.48
CA THR A 72 -1.59 -8.68 7.09
C THR A 72 -1.76 -9.89 6.18
N ALA A 73 -1.69 -11.11 6.73
CA ALA A 73 -2.01 -12.33 5.98
C ALA A 73 -3.49 -12.39 5.56
N ASP A 74 -4.40 -11.96 6.43
CA ASP A 74 -5.83 -11.86 6.12
C ASP A 74 -6.12 -10.71 5.15
N VAL A 75 -5.40 -9.58 5.25
CA VAL A 75 -5.46 -8.52 4.24
C VAL A 75 -5.06 -9.06 2.87
N GLY A 76 -3.99 -9.86 2.79
CA GLY A 76 -3.57 -10.51 1.54
C GLY A 76 -4.63 -11.46 0.98
N ARG A 77 -5.27 -12.27 1.84
CA ARG A 77 -6.40 -13.13 1.43
C ARG A 77 -7.61 -12.32 0.95
N ALA A 78 -7.94 -11.23 1.63
CA ALA A 78 -9.01 -10.33 1.22
C ALA A 78 -8.71 -9.69 -0.15
N PHE A 79 -7.44 -9.33 -0.41
CA PHE A 79 -7.01 -8.78 -1.70
C PHE A 79 -7.18 -9.79 -2.85
N VAL A 80 -6.87 -11.07 -2.60
CA VAL A 80 -7.15 -12.15 -3.56
C VAL A 80 -8.66 -12.28 -3.80
N ALA A 81 -9.48 -12.22 -2.75
CA ALA A 81 -10.94 -12.25 -2.88
C ALA A 81 -11.51 -11.05 -3.66
N ALA A 82 -10.87 -9.89 -3.57
CA ALA A 82 -11.21 -8.72 -4.39
C ALA A 82 -10.87 -8.92 -5.88
N GLY A 83 -10.01 -9.89 -6.22
CA GLY A 83 -9.58 -10.20 -7.59
C GLY A 83 -8.16 -9.74 -7.92
N GLY A 84 -7.45 -9.09 -6.99
CA GLY A 84 -6.11 -8.56 -7.22
C GLY A 84 -4.99 -9.61 -7.19
N GLY A 85 -5.32 -10.86 -6.85
CA GLY A 85 -4.36 -11.95 -6.77
C GLY A 85 -4.89 -13.26 -7.36
N ARG A 86 -4.02 -14.26 -7.39
CA ARG A 86 -4.31 -15.57 -7.98
C ARG A 86 -4.62 -16.58 -6.89
N LEU A 87 -5.75 -17.28 -7.00
CA LEU A 87 -6.00 -18.51 -6.21
C LEU A 87 -5.33 -19.71 -6.88
N ARG A 88 -5.30 -19.72 -8.21
CA ARG A 88 -4.65 -20.73 -9.06
C ARG A 88 -3.71 -20.05 -10.04
N LYS A 89 -2.69 -20.78 -10.50
CA LYS A 89 -1.61 -20.27 -11.37
C LYS A 89 -2.10 -19.46 -12.58
N ASN A 90 -3.24 -19.84 -13.17
CA ASN A 90 -3.74 -19.26 -14.41
C ASN A 90 -4.90 -18.27 -14.20
N ASP A 91 -5.22 -17.91 -12.96
CA ASP A 91 -6.27 -16.93 -12.71
C ASP A 91 -5.85 -15.56 -13.28
N GLN A 92 -6.82 -14.90 -13.91
CA GLN A 92 -6.67 -13.51 -14.33
C GLN A 92 -6.70 -12.60 -13.10
N ILE A 93 -5.83 -11.60 -13.12
CA ILE A 93 -5.76 -10.57 -12.08
C ILE A 93 -6.57 -9.37 -12.54
N ASP A 94 -7.42 -8.86 -11.66
CA ASP A 94 -7.99 -7.53 -11.79
C ASP A 94 -6.99 -6.50 -11.26
N TYR A 95 -6.33 -5.77 -12.16
CA TYR A 95 -5.35 -4.75 -11.81
C TYR A 95 -5.96 -3.48 -11.20
N SER A 96 -7.29 -3.36 -11.19
CA SER A 96 -8.01 -2.27 -10.55
C SER A 96 -8.46 -2.61 -9.12
N ALA A 97 -8.41 -3.88 -8.73
CA ALA A 97 -8.77 -4.33 -7.40
C ALA A 97 -7.70 -3.92 -6.38
N GLY A 98 -8.14 -3.53 -5.19
CA GLY A 98 -7.22 -3.05 -4.16
C GLY A 98 -7.91 -2.45 -2.94
N PHE A 99 -7.09 -2.04 -1.97
CA PHE A 99 -7.54 -1.35 -0.77
C PHE A 99 -6.81 -0.02 -0.63
N ILE A 100 -7.54 1.03 -0.27
CA ILE A 100 -6.98 2.31 0.17
C ILE A 100 -7.27 2.42 1.66
N LEU A 101 -6.26 2.26 2.51
CA LEU A 101 -6.42 2.42 3.97
C LEU A 101 -6.27 3.90 4.34
N ASP A 102 -7.28 4.44 5.03
CA ASP A 102 -7.26 5.82 5.54
C ASP A 102 -6.66 5.93 6.95
N VAL A 103 -6.49 4.79 7.62
CA VAL A 103 -5.98 4.70 9.00
C VAL A 103 -4.66 3.93 9.06
N ARG A 104 -3.83 4.25 10.07
CA ARG A 104 -2.57 3.56 10.36
C ARG A 104 -2.65 2.87 11.72
N LEU A 105 -1.74 1.94 11.97
CA LEU A 105 -1.59 1.32 13.28
C LEU A 105 -1.42 2.42 14.35
N GLY A 106 -2.20 2.34 15.43
CA GLY A 106 -2.24 3.33 16.51
C GLY A 106 -3.13 4.55 16.24
N SER A 107 -3.75 4.67 15.05
CA SER A 107 -4.74 5.71 14.77
C SER A 107 -5.97 5.56 15.65
N ARG A 108 -6.44 6.67 16.22
CA ARG A 108 -7.75 6.72 16.89
C ARG A 108 -8.85 6.71 15.83
N VAL A 109 -9.90 5.94 16.07
CA VAL A 109 -11.09 5.86 15.21
C VAL A 109 -12.35 5.97 16.07
N ARG A 110 -13.41 6.51 15.49
CA ARG A 110 -14.77 6.55 16.03
C ARG A 110 -15.69 5.67 15.20
N LYS A 111 -16.77 5.22 15.81
CA LYS A 111 -17.85 4.54 15.09
C LYS A 111 -18.33 5.41 13.92
N GLY A 112 -18.34 4.83 12.73
CA GLY A 112 -18.69 5.50 11.47
C GLY A 112 -17.49 6.07 10.71
N ASP A 113 -16.31 6.21 11.32
CA ASP A 113 -15.11 6.65 10.59
C ASP A 113 -14.74 5.65 9.50
N ARG A 114 -14.34 6.15 8.34
CA ARG A 114 -13.86 5.29 7.25
C ARG A 114 -12.47 4.75 7.57
N LEU A 115 -12.35 3.43 7.56
CA LEU A 115 -11.09 2.71 7.74
C LEU A 115 -10.39 2.49 6.41
N ALA A 116 -11.16 2.10 5.38
CA ALA A 116 -10.62 1.83 4.06
C ALA A 116 -11.68 1.98 2.96
N LYS A 117 -11.20 2.15 1.72
CA LYS A 117 -11.97 1.88 0.50
C LYS A 117 -11.58 0.53 -0.06
N VAL A 118 -12.57 -0.24 -0.49
CA VAL A 118 -12.41 -1.54 -1.15
C VAL A 118 -12.79 -1.41 -2.61
N GLN A 119 -11.84 -1.70 -3.49
CA GLN A 119 -11.97 -1.58 -4.95
C GLN A 119 -11.97 -2.97 -5.59
N ALA A 120 -12.88 -3.21 -6.54
CA ALA A 120 -12.98 -4.47 -7.28
C ALA A 120 -13.75 -4.30 -8.62
N ALA A 121 -13.62 -5.29 -9.51
CA ALA A 121 -14.39 -5.40 -10.75
C ALA A 121 -15.91 -5.58 -10.55
N ASP A 122 -16.37 -6.09 -9.40
CA ASP A 122 -17.81 -6.26 -9.15
C ASP A 122 -18.18 -6.15 -7.66
N GLN A 123 -19.45 -5.86 -7.42
CA GLN A 123 -19.97 -5.55 -6.09
C GLN A 123 -19.95 -6.76 -5.14
N ASN A 124 -20.02 -7.99 -5.65
CA ASN A 124 -20.00 -9.20 -4.81
C ASN A 124 -18.60 -9.45 -4.28
N LYS A 125 -17.57 -9.36 -5.15
CA LYS A 125 -16.16 -9.43 -4.73
C LYS A 125 -15.82 -8.33 -3.74
N ALA A 126 -16.26 -7.10 -3.99
CA ALA A 126 -16.03 -5.99 -3.07
C ALA A 126 -16.66 -6.27 -1.69
N LYS A 127 -17.90 -6.75 -1.63
CA LYS A 127 -18.58 -7.10 -0.37
C LYS A 127 -17.86 -8.21 0.38
N GLN A 128 -17.44 -9.27 -0.32
CA GLN A 128 -16.68 -10.38 0.27
C GLN A 128 -15.34 -9.89 0.84
N ALA A 129 -14.56 -9.15 0.04
CA ALA A 129 -13.28 -8.59 0.47
C ALA A 129 -13.43 -7.61 1.63
N LYS A 130 -14.49 -6.79 1.65
CA LYS A 130 -14.79 -5.88 2.77
C LYS A 130 -15.05 -6.64 4.08
N ALA A 131 -15.76 -7.76 4.03
CA ALA A 131 -16.01 -8.57 5.23
C ALA A 131 -14.68 -9.12 5.78
N MET A 132 -13.86 -9.72 4.91
CA MET A 132 -12.55 -10.25 5.28
C MET A 132 -11.59 -9.17 5.78
N LEU A 133 -11.59 -7.99 5.14
CA LEU A 133 -10.77 -6.85 5.54
C LEU A 133 -11.20 -6.32 6.91
N ARG A 134 -12.50 -6.29 7.23
CA ARG A 134 -12.98 -5.91 8.57
C ARG A 134 -12.37 -6.81 9.63
N ASP A 135 -12.45 -8.12 9.44
CA ASP A 135 -11.94 -9.09 10.41
C ASP A 135 -10.42 -8.99 10.57
N ALA A 136 -9.72 -8.50 9.55
CA ALA A 136 -8.28 -8.27 9.59
C ALA A 136 -7.85 -6.97 10.33
N LEU A 137 -8.76 -6.03 10.56
CA LEU A 137 -8.48 -4.75 11.23
C LEU A 137 -8.99 -4.79 12.68
N ILE A 138 -8.07 -4.92 13.64
CA ILE A 138 -8.43 -5.06 15.04
C ILE A 138 -8.46 -3.70 15.71
N ILE A 139 -9.62 -3.33 16.26
CA ILE A 139 -9.80 -2.11 17.03
C ILE A 139 -9.88 -2.46 18.51
N SER A 140 -9.08 -1.79 19.32
CA SER A 140 -9.07 -1.95 20.77
C SER A 140 -9.30 -0.61 21.49
N SER A 141 -9.64 -0.68 22.77
CA SER A 141 -9.82 0.51 23.61
C SER A 141 -8.50 1.17 24.01
N GLN A 142 -7.36 0.48 23.86
CA GLN A 142 -6.04 0.95 24.25
C GLN A 142 -5.18 1.29 23.03
N LYS A 143 -4.39 2.36 23.13
CA LYS A 143 -3.47 2.74 22.06
C LYS A 143 -2.26 1.80 22.05
N THR A 144 -1.99 1.17 20.91
CA THR A 144 -0.76 0.36 20.71
C THR A 144 0.45 1.27 20.49
N GLU A 145 1.59 0.90 21.09
CA GLU A 145 2.87 1.57 20.82
C GLU A 145 3.39 1.24 19.42
N ALA A 146 3.88 2.26 18.72
CA ALA A 146 4.48 2.08 17.42
C ALA A 146 5.85 1.41 17.57
N LYS A 147 6.04 0.28 16.89
CA LYS A 147 7.35 -0.33 16.75
C LYS A 147 8.16 0.42 15.67
N PRO A 148 9.49 0.46 15.79
CA PRO A 148 10.32 1.04 14.73
C PRO A 148 10.15 0.25 13.43
N VAL A 149 10.00 0.96 12.30
CA VAL A 149 9.86 0.35 10.96
C VAL A 149 11.17 -0.33 10.54
N ILE A 150 12.31 0.27 10.90
CA ILE A 150 13.65 -0.30 10.71
C ILE A 150 14.11 -0.81 12.06
N ILE A 151 14.19 -2.14 12.20
CA ILE A 151 14.60 -2.79 13.45
C ILE A 151 16.12 -2.83 13.56
N ASP A 152 16.81 -3.17 12.47
CA ASP A 152 18.26 -3.29 12.45
C ASP A 152 18.82 -3.15 11.01
N ARG A 153 20.14 -2.99 10.89
CA ARG A 153 20.90 -2.92 9.63
C ARG A 153 22.08 -3.86 9.69
N ILE A 154 22.08 -4.85 8.81
CA ILE A 154 23.18 -5.82 8.67
C ILE A 154 24.00 -5.43 7.44
N GLY A 155 25.30 -5.17 7.63
CA GLY A 155 26.22 -4.70 6.61
C GLY A 155 27.65 -5.19 6.86
N ILE A 156 28.57 -4.87 5.94
CA ILE A 156 29.94 -5.41 5.94
C ILE A 156 30.80 -4.84 7.08
N ASP A 157 30.44 -3.66 7.63
CA ASP A 157 31.16 -2.98 8.70
C ASP A 157 30.44 -3.11 10.06
N GLN A 158 30.24 -4.34 10.55
CA GLN A 158 29.92 -4.60 11.96
C GLN A 158 31.15 -5.10 12.71
#